data_AF-A0A1Q5PSU8-F1
#
_entry.id   AF-A0A1Q5PSU8-F1
#
_cell.length_a   1.000
_cell.length_b   1.000
_cell.length_c   1.000
_cell.angle_alpha   90.00
_cell.angle_beta   90.00
_cell.angle_gamma   90.00
#
_symmetry.space_group_name_H-M   'P 1'
#
loop_
_entity.id
_entity.type
_entity.pdbx_description
1 polymer ?
#
loop_
_entity_poly.entity_id
_entity_poly.type
_entity_poly.pdbx_seq_one_letter_code
_entity_poly.pdbx_strand_id
1 'polypeptide(L)'
;MSAFFDNSFVIFAVFGFGAILFLGLSYMELHIFSEPKKKKRQGRSFSFRWKHASRETKVNFFLGHLALIPATLSLLDILGLITIVGP
;
A
#
# COMPACT_ATOMS: atom_id res chain seq x y z
N MET A 1 23.73 -14.77 16.04
CA MET A 1 23.34 -14.69 14.61
C MET A 1 22.00 -15.40 14.36
N SER A 2 21.00 -15.29 15.27
CA SER A 2 19.78 -16.14 15.16
C SER A 2 18.53 -15.72 15.95
N ALA A 3 18.54 -14.67 16.78
CA ALA A 3 17.30 -14.21 17.45
C ALA A 3 16.57 -13.09 16.68
N PHE A 4 17.31 -12.43 15.78
CA PHE A 4 16.95 -11.22 15.05
C PHE A 4 17.23 -11.44 13.56
N PHE A 5 16.49 -12.34 12.91
CA PHE A 5 16.02 -12.00 11.57
C PHE A 5 14.83 -11.07 11.85
N ASP A 6 15.18 -9.82 12.19
CA ASP A 6 14.48 -8.84 13.02
C ASP A 6 12.97 -8.77 12.74
N ASN A 7 12.13 -8.84 13.79
CA ASN A 7 10.68 -8.68 13.67
C ASN A 7 10.30 -7.51 12.73
N SER A 8 11.03 -6.41 12.78
CA SER A 8 10.85 -5.25 11.91
C SER A 8 11.11 -5.55 10.43
N PHE A 9 12.13 -6.32 10.06
CA PHE A 9 12.35 -6.72 8.66
C PHE A 9 11.21 -7.61 8.14
N VAL A 10 10.73 -8.54 8.96
CA VAL A 10 9.60 -9.40 8.60
C VAL A 10 8.30 -8.60 8.46
N ILE A 11 8.02 -7.70 9.41
CA ILE A 11 6.86 -6.80 9.35
C ILE A 11 6.95 -5.91 8.10
N PHE A 12 8.11 -5.32 7.83
CA PHE A 12 8.34 -4.53 6.63
C PHE A 12 8.07 -5.34 5.35
N ALA A 13 8.61 -6.55 5.25
CA ALA A 13 8.43 -7.39 4.07
C ALA A 13 6.96 -7.82 3.87
N VAL A 14 6.30 -8.30 4.91
CA VAL A 14 4.91 -8.80 4.84
C VAL A 14 3.93 -7.66 4.56
N PHE A 15 3.99 -6.59 5.36
CA PHE A 15 3.06 -5.48 5.21
C PHE A 15 3.41 -4.60 4.01
N GLY A 16 4.69 -4.45 3.67
CA GLY A 16 5.12 -3.75 2.46
C GLY A 16 4.66 -4.46 1.19
N PHE A 17 4.85 -5.77 1.11
CA PHE A 17 4.36 -6.55 -0.03
C PHE A 17 2.83 -6.55 -0.11
N GLY A 18 2.15 -6.71 1.02
CA GLY A 18 0.68 -6.59 1.11
C GLY A 18 0.19 -5.22 0.64
N ALA A 19 0.81 -4.13 1.09
CA ALA A 19 0.48 -2.78 0.66
C ALA A 19 0.66 -2.60 -0.85
N ILE A 20 1.77 -3.07 -1.42
CA ILE A 20 2.02 -3.00 -2.87
C ILE A 20 0.94 -3.77 -3.64
N LEU A 21 0.56 -4.97 -3.20
CA LEU A 21 -0.47 -5.76 -3.87
C LEU A 21 -1.85 -5.11 -3.79
N PHE A 22 -2.31 -4.75 -2.59
CA PHE A 22 -3.64 -4.20 -2.39
C PHE A 22 -3.79 -2.82 -3.04
N LEU A 23 -2.78 -1.95 -2.92
CA LEU A 23 -2.77 -0.65 -3.60
C LEU A 23 -2.63 -0.82 -5.10
N GLY A 24 -1.76 -1.72 -5.57
CA GLY A 24 -1.57 -2.01 -6.99
C GLY A 24 -2.89 -2.40 -7.67
N LEU A 25 -3.60 -3.38 -7.10
CA LEU A 25 -4.91 -3.81 -7.59
C LEU A 25 -5.92 -2.66 -7.59
N SER A 26 -6.02 -1.92 -6.49
CA SER A 26 -6.94 -0.80 -6.41
C SER A 26 -6.60 0.32 -7.39
N TYR A 27 -5.32 0.59 -7.63
CA TYR A 27 -4.86 1.67 -8.50
C TYR A 27 -5.03 1.30 -9.97
N MET A 28 -4.86 0.03 -10.32
CA MET A 28 -5.19 -0.52 -11.63
C MET A 28 -6.69 -0.40 -11.93
N GLU A 29 -7.53 -0.87 -11.00
CA GLU A 29 -8.98 -0.85 -11.17
C GLU A 29 -9.52 0.59 -11.20
N LEU A 30 -8.95 1.45 -10.38
CA LEU A 30 -9.27 2.87 -10.44
C LEU A 30 -8.78 3.48 -11.75
N HIS A 31 -7.80 2.92 -12.47
CA HIS A 31 -7.12 3.55 -13.62
C HIS A 31 -6.30 4.80 -13.23
N ILE A 32 -5.60 4.78 -12.09
CA ILE A 32 -4.76 5.90 -11.64
C ILE A 32 -3.57 6.11 -12.59
N PHE A 33 -2.95 5.02 -13.04
CA PHE A 33 -1.76 5.04 -13.90
C PHE A 33 -2.01 4.56 -15.35
N SER A 34 -3.26 4.36 -15.76
CA SER A 34 -3.53 3.87 -17.12
C SER A 34 -3.19 4.93 -18.17
N GLU A 35 -2.37 4.54 -19.16
CA GLU A 35 -2.03 5.34 -20.34
C GLU A 35 -3.28 5.87 -21.07
N PRO A 36 -3.18 7.03 -21.75
CA PRO A 36 -4.28 7.73 -22.40
C PRO A 36 -4.84 7.05 -23.66
N LYS A 37 -4.73 5.73 -23.79
CA LYS A 37 -5.18 4.99 -24.98
C LYS A 37 -6.71 4.94 -25.11
N LYS A 38 -7.47 5.26 -24.06
CA LYS A 38 -8.94 5.39 -24.10
C LYS A 38 -9.40 6.72 -23.49
N LYS A 39 -9.26 7.81 -24.26
CA LYS A 39 -9.69 9.19 -23.93
C LYS A 39 -11.08 9.33 -23.29
N LYS A 40 -12.01 8.39 -23.51
CA LYS A 40 -13.37 8.43 -22.92
C LYS A 40 -13.44 8.12 -21.41
N ARG A 41 -12.49 7.38 -20.82
CA ARG A 41 -12.50 7.07 -19.36
C ARG A 41 -11.58 7.98 -18.54
N GLN A 42 -10.58 8.57 -19.17
CA GLN A 42 -9.55 9.36 -18.48
C GLN A 42 -10.01 10.77 -18.07
N GLY A 43 -11.07 11.29 -18.69
CA GLY A 43 -11.66 12.60 -18.32
C GLY A 43 -12.52 12.58 -17.05
N ARG A 44 -12.74 11.41 -16.44
CA ARG A 44 -13.48 11.31 -15.18
C ARG A 44 -12.50 11.52 -14.02
N SER A 45 -12.72 12.59 -13.26
CA SER A 45 -12.00 12.90 -12.01
C SER A 45 -11.83 11.64 -11.13
N PHE A 46 -10.71 11.57 -10.40
CA PHE A 46 -10.49 10.50 -9.41
C PHE A 46 -11.70 10.32 -8.50
N SER A 47 -12.34 11.41 -8.05
CA SER A 47 -13.55 11.38 -7.23
C SER A 47 -14.72 10.68 -7.92
N PHE A 48 -14.87 10.88 -9.23
CA PHE A 48 -15.89 10.17 -10.02
C PHE A 48 -15.61 8.66 -10.07
N ARG A 49 -14.36 8.28 -10.34
CA ARG A 49 -13.94 6.88 -10.41
C ARG A 49 -14.04 6.18 -9.05
N TRP A 50 -13.64 6.86 -7.99
CA TRP A 50 -13.77 6.40 -6.61
C TRP A 50 -15.24 6.19 -6.20
N LYS A 51 -16.13 7.12 -6.59
CA LYS A 51 -17.56 6.99 -6.30
C LYS A 51 -18.16 5.71 -6.90
N HIS A 52 -17.74 5.36 -8.11
CA HIS A 52 -18.22 4.19 -8.86
C HIS A 52 -17.35 2.94 -8.69
N ALA A 53 -16.29 2.99 -7.89
CA ALA A 53 -15.45 1.84 -7.62
C ALA A 53 -16.23 0.76 -6.86
N SER A 54 -15.91 -0.50 -7.13
CA SER A 54 -16.52 -1.62 -6.43
C SER A 54 -16.21 -1.55 -4.93
N ARG A 55 -17.02 -2.23 -4.12
CA ARG A 55 -16.78 -2.33 -2.68
C ARG A 55 -15.41 -2.97 -2.40
N GLU A 56 -15.05 -3.98 -3.16
CA GLU A 56 -13.76 -4.67 -3.05
C GLU A 56 -12.58 -3.73 -3.34
N THR A 57 -12.65 -2.91 -4.39
CA THR A 57 -11.61 -1.92 -4.71
C THR A 57 -11.40 -0.93 -3.57
N LYS A 58 -12.49 -0.47 -2.94
CA LYS A 58 -12.44 0.45 -1.79
C LYS A 58 -11.84 -0.22 -0.56
N VAL A 59 -12.22 -1.47 -0.29
CA VAL A 59 -11.67 -2.27 0.82
C VAL A 59 -10.18 -2.51 0.61
N ASN A 60 -9.77 -2.99 -0.57
CA ASN A 60 -8.36 -3.19 -0.90
C ASN A 60 -7.56 -1.89 -0.81
N PHE A 61 -8.12 -0.77 -1.26
CA PHE A 61 -7.46 0.53 -1.17
C PHE A 61 -7.22 0.91 0.29
N PHE A 62 -8.21 0.70 1.15
CA PHE A 62 -8.10 1.00 2.58
C PHE A 62 -7.15 0.05 3.30
N LEU A 63 -7.24 -1.26 3.05
CA LEU A 63 -6.34 -2.27 3.62
C LEU A 63 -4.88 -2.03 3.19
N GLY A 64 -4.65 -1.65 1.94
CA GLY A 64 -3.33 -1.31 1.44
C GLY A 64 -2.73 -0.10 2.16
N HIS A 65 -3.53 0.95 2.41
CA HIS A 65 -3.08 2.11 3.19
C HIS A 65 -2.86 1.77 4.68
N LEU A 66 -3.71 0.94 5.27
CA LEU A 66 -3.50 0.47 6.63
C LEU A 66 -2.22 -0.36 6.75
N ALA A 67 -1.91 -1.19 5.77
CA ALA A 67 -0.68 -1.99 5.72
C ALA A 67 0.58 -1.12 5.53
N LEU A 68 0.46 0.07 4.90
CA LEU A 68 1.59 1.00 4.81
C LEU A 68 2.08 1.49 6.18
N ILE A 69 1.20 1.65 7.16
CA ILE A 69 1.56 2.18 8.49
C ILE A 69 2.59 1.29 9.19
N PRO A 70 2.35 -0.02 9.43
CA PRO A 70 3.37 -0.88 10.03
C PRO A 70 4.58 -1.06 9.12
N ALA A 71 4.41 -1.04 7.79
CA ALA A 71 5.55 -1.12 6.87
C ALA A 71 6.49 0.09 7.00
N THR A 72 5.97 1.31 7.01
CA THR A 72 6.81 2.52 7.17
C THR A 72 7.41 2.60 8.55
N LEU A 73 6.66 2.27 9.60
CA LEU A 73 7.20 2.22 10.96
C LEU A 73 8.37 1.23 11.05
N SER A 74 8.21 0.01 10.55
CA SER A 74 9.29 -0.97 10.52
C SER A 74 10.45 -0.55 9.64
N LEU A 75 10.22 0.15 8.53
CA LEU A 75 11.31 0.71 7.72
C LEU A 75 12.11 1.76 8.49
N LEU A 76 11.45 2.65 9.22
CA LEU A 76 12.12 3.66 10.05
C LEU A 76 12.94 3.00 11.17
N ASP A 77 12.46 1.89 11.72
CA ASP A 77 13.18 1.07 12.72
C ASP A 77 14.42 0.40 12.11
N ILE A 78 14.30 -0.21 10.92
CA ILE A 78 15.43 -0.79 10.16
C ILE A 78 16.49 0.28 9.82
N LEU A 79 16.04 1.50 9.49
CA LEU A 79 16.94 2.62 9.20
C LEU A 79 17.56 3.25 10.47
N GLY A 80 17.18 2.79 11.66
CA GLY A 80 17.65 3.32 12.94
C GLY A 80 17.17 4.74 13.26
N LEU A 81 16.07 5.18 12.62
CA LEU A 81 15.49 6.52 12.81
C LEU A 81 14.52 6.58 13.99
N ILE A 82 13.87 5.46 14.30
CA ILE A 82 13.04 5.24 15.47
C ILE A 82 13.38 3.89 16.08
N THR A 83 12.99 3.64 17.32
CA THR A 83 13.19 2.36 18.00
C THR A 83 11.85 1.84 18.46
N ILE A 84 11.30 0.86 17.75
CA ILE A 84 9.98 0.26 18.04
C ILE A 84 10.16 -0.92 19.01
N VAL A 85 11.27 -1.64 18.88
CA VAL A 85 11.66 -2.72 19.79
C VAL A 85 12.73 -2.14 20.71
N GLY A 86 12.35 -1.83 21.96
CA GLY A 86 13.31 -1.40 22.99
C GLY A 86 14.41 -2.44 23.23
N PRO A 87 15.51 -2.04 23.90
CA PRO A 87 16.64 -2.94 24.18
C PRO A 87 16.22 -4.23 24.89
#